data_AF-A0A932KSS3-F1
#
_entry.id   AF-A0A932KSS3-F1
#
_cell.length_a   1.000
_cell.length_b   1.000
_cell.length_c   1.000
_cell.angle_alpha   90.00
_cell.angle_beta   90.00
_cell.angle_gamma   90.00
#
_symmetry.space_group_name_H-M   'P 1'
#
loop_
_entity.id
_entity.type
_entity.pdbx_description
1 polymer ?
#
loop_
_entity_poly.entity_id
_entity_poly.type
_entity_poly.pdbx_seq_one_letter_code
_entity_poly.pdbx_strand_id
1 'polypeptide(L)' 'NFWNQAKRVLRKYNGIPRKSFPLFLKECEFRFNYGSHRQQLFTLTKYFFT' A
#
# COMPACT_ATOMS: atom_id res chain seq x y z
N ASN A 1 2.05 12.40 7.40
CA ASN A 1 0.60 12.37 7.07
C ASN A 1 0.39 11.39 5.91
N PHE A 2 -0.50 10.41 6.11
CA PHE A 2 -0.90 9.39 5.15
C PHE A 2 -1.13 9.95 3.74
N TRP A 3 -1.95 11.00 3.60
CA TRP A 3 -2.35 11.52 2.29
C TRP A 3 -1.19 12.06 1.45
N ASN A 4 -0.16 12.64 2.10
CA ASN A 4 1.00 13.13 1.38
C ASN A 4 1.88 11.98 0.85
N GLN A 5 1.98 10.89 1.61
CA GLN A 5 2.72 9.70 1.21
C GLN A 5 1.98 8.90 0.14
N ALA A 6 0.67 8.69 0.31
CA ALA A 6 -0.20 8.07 -0.69
C ALA A 6 -0.13 8.83 -2.02
N LYS A 7 -0.27 10.17 -2.02
CA LYS A 7 -0.10 10.98 -3.24
C LYS A 7 1.25 10.76 -3.92
N ARG A 8 2.35 10.71 -3.17
CA ARG A 8 3.69 10.47 -3.74
C ARG A 8 3.80 9.09 -4.38
N VAL A 9 3.27 8.05 -3.75
CA VAL A 9 3.25 6.68 -4.30
C VAL A 9 2.36 6.61 -5.54
N LEU A 10 1.18 7.25 -5.51
CA LEU A 10 0.18 7.18 -6.58
C LEU A 10 0.57 7.97 -7.84
N ARG A 11 1.44 8.99 -7.74
CA ARG A 11 1.93 9.76 -8.90
C ARG A 11 2.57 8.90 -9.99
N LYS A 12 3.17 7.75 -9.64
CA LYS A 12 3.80 6.85 -10.61
C LYS A 12 2.79 6.05 -11.45
N TYR A 13 1.52 6.12 -11.09
CA TYR A 13 0.44 5.38 -11.71
C TYR A 13 -0.62 6.31 -12.34
N ASN A 14 -0.21 7.39 -13.00
CA ASN A 14 -1.15 8.26 -13.70
C ASN A 14 -1.94 7.44 -14.75
N GLY A 15 -3.27 7.48 -14.67
CA GLY A 15 -4.16 6.76 -15.60
C GLY A 15 -4.64 5.38 -15.14
N ILE A 16 -4.47 4.99 -13.87
CA ILE A 16 -5.09 3.75 -13.36
C ILE A 16 -6.61 3.82 -13.56
N PRO A 17 -7.25 2.73 -14.04
CA PRO A 17 -8.70 2.61 -14.03
C PRO A 17 -9.29 2.90 -12.64
N ARG A 18 -10.33 3.75 -12.59
CA ARG A 18 -11.00 4.11 -11.31
C ARG A 18 -11.41 2.90 -10.48
N LYS A 19 -11.79 1.78 -11.13
CA LYS A 19 -12.15 0.52 -10.48
C LYS A 19 -11.01 -0.10 -9.64
N SER A 20 -9.76 0.15 -10.01
CA SER A 20 -8.59 -0.40 -9.31
C SER A 20 -8.06 0.54 -8.23
N PHE A 21 -8.47 1.81 -8.23
CA PHE A 21 -8.02 2.83 -7.26
C PHE A 21 -8.17 2.41 -5.78
N PRO A 22 -9.26 1.74 -5.35
CA PRO A 22 -9.37 1.27 -3.97
C PRO A 22 -8.27 0.30 -3.55
N LEU A 23 -7.80 -0.57 -4.46
CA LEU A 23 -6.72 -1.52 -4.18
C LEU A 23 -5.39 -0.79 -3.93
N PHE A 24 -5.07 0.23 -4.72
CA PHE A 24 -3.86 1.03 -4.52
C PHE A 24 -3.90 1.84 -3.21
N LEU A 25 -5.08 2.31 -2.80
CA LEU A 25 -5.24 2.93 -1.48
C LEU A 25 -5.00 1.93 -0.35
N LYS A 26 -5.50 0.69 -0.47
CA LYS A 26 -5.23 -0.38 0.49
C LYS A 26 -3.75 -0.76 0.56
N GLU A 27 -3.06 -0.77 -0.58
CA GLU A 27 -1.60 -0.95 -0.60
C GLU A 27 -0.88 0.21 0.11
N CYS A 28 -1.30 1.46 -0.13
CA CYS A 28 -0.74 2.62 0.56
C CYS A 28 -0.98 2.58 2.07
N GLU A 29 -2.17 2.16 2.50
CA GLU A 29 -2.52 1.97 3.91
C GLU A 29 -1.64 0.90 4.56
N PHE A 30 -1.47 -0.25 3.89
CA PHE A 30 -0.57 -1.30 4.35
C PHE A 30 0.87 -0.79 4.51
N ARG A 31 1.43 -0.14 3.49
CA ARG A 31 2.79 0.40 3.55
C ARG A 31 2.97 1.52 4.57
N PHE A 32 1.91 2.27 4.86
CA PHE A 32 1.92 3.35 5.85
C PHE A 32 1.91 2.80 7.29
N ASN A 33 1.12 1.75 7.53
CA ASN A 33 0.97 1.15 8.85
C ASN A 33 2.10 0.18 9.21
N TYR A 34 2.68 -0.49 8.22
CA TYR A 34 3.72 -1.50 8.44
C TYR A 34 5.06 -0.98 7.91
N GLY A 35 6.00 -0.72 8.84
CA GLY A 35 7.24 0.04 8.62
C GLY A 35 8.18 -0.50 7.55
N SER A 36 9.28 -1.15 7.94
CA SER A 36 10.31 -1.60 7.00
C SER A 36 9.82 -2.72 6.06
N HIS A 37 10.48 -2.90 4.92
CA HIS A 37 10.17 -3.99 3.99
C HIS A 37 10.18 -5.38 4.67
N ARG A 38 11.07 -5.60 5.64
CA ARG A 38 11.08 -6.85 6.43
C ARG A 38 9.83 -7.03 7.27
N GLN A 39 9.36 -5.96 7.91
CA GLN A 39 8.11 -5.99 8.69
C GLN A 39 6.89 -6.20 7.80
N GLN A 40 6.86 -5.57 6.63
CA GLN A 40 5.82 -5.79 5.62
C GLN A 40 5.79 -7.25 5.15
N LEU A 41 6.95 -7.81 4.78
CA LEU A 41 7.07 -9.22 4.41
C LEU A 41 6.59 -10.14 5.52
N PHE A 42 7.05 -9.94 6.75
CA PHE A 42 6.62 -10.72 7.90
C PHE A 42 5.10 -10.66 8.13
N THR A 43 4.52 -9.46 7.98
CA THR A 43 3.08 -9.25 8.12
C THR A 43 2.31 -10.00 7.05
N LEU A 44 2.73 -9.92 5.78
CA LEU A 44 2.11 -10.67 4.68
C LEU A 44 2.21 -12.18 4.93
N THR A 45 3.39 -12.69 5.27
CA THR A 45 3.56 -14.13 5.56
C THR A 45 2.67 -14.57 6.71
N LYS A 46 2.49 -13.73 7.74
CA LYS A 46 1.60 -14.05 8.85
C LYS A 46 0.14 -14.17 8.40
N TYR A 47 -0.35 -13.27 7.53
CA TYR A 47 -1.75 -13.30 7.07
C TYR A 47 -2.06 -14.40 6.05
N PHE A 48 -1.08 -14.83 5.25
CA PHE A 48 -1.31 -15.83 4.19
C PHE A 48 -1.10 -17.27 4.64
N PHE A 49 -0.35 -17.51 5.72
CA PHE A 49 0.00 -18.85 6.20
C PHE A 49 -0.60 -19.21 7.57
N THR A 50 -1.58 -18.43 8.04
CA THR A 50 -2.48 -18.77 9.16
C THR A 50 -3.86 -19.08 8.62
#